data_AF-T0T8I7-F1
#
_entry.id   AF-T0T8I7-F1
#
_cell.length_a   1.000
_cell.length_b   1.000
_cell.length_c   1.000
_cell.angle_alpha   90.00
_cell.angle_beta   90.00
_cell.angle_gamma   90.00
#
_symmetry.space_group_name_H-M   'P 1'
#
loop_
_entity.id
_entity.type
_entity.pdbx_description
1 polymer ?
#
loop_
_entity_poly.entity_id
_entity_poly.type
_entity_poly.pdbx_seq_one_letter_code
_entity_poly.pdbx_strand_id
1 'polypeptide(L)' 'MTIPEKDLVKVYKEKSLVLNKQVTFSENDIEFSGLAIDITNQGHLLVKLDNGQEKLLRSGEISLSSWE' A
#
# COMPACT_ATOMS: atom_id res chain seq x y z
N MET A 1 -2.02 -3.48 32.86
CA MET A 1 -0.92 -2.93 32.06
C MET A 1 -1.50 -2.54 30.71
N THR A 2 -1.70 -1.25 30.49
CA THR A 2 -2.35 -0.71 29.30
C THR A 2 -1.29 -0.63 28.21
N ILE A 3 -1.39 -1.47 27.19
CA ILE A 3 -0.48 -1.43 26.04
C ILE A 3 -0.72 -0.08 25.36
N PRO A 4 0.27 0.81 25.26
CA PRO A 4 0.08 2.11 24.64
C PRO A 4 -0.21 1.93 23.15
N GLU A 5 -1.31 2.50 22.66
CA GLU A 5 -1.77 2.44 21.27
C GLU A 5 -0.70 2.89 20.24
N LYS A 6 0.33 3.61 20.70
CA LYS A 6 1.48 4.02 19.90
C LYS A 6 2.34 2.88 19.37
N ASP A 7 2.32 1.69 20.00
CA ASP A 7 3.09 0.54 19.54
C ASP A 7 2.34 -0.33 18.52
N LEU A 8 1.02 -0.19 18.40
CA LEU A 8 0.21 -0.97 17.43
C LEU A 8 0.51 -0.58 15.98
N VAL A 9 0.84 0.69 15.71
CA VAL A 9 1.22 1.17 14.38
C VAL A 9 2.55 0.54 13.92
N LYS A 10 3.44 0.23 14.87
CA LYS A 10 4.76 -0.37 14.59
C LYS A 10 4.63 -1.83 14.20
N VAL A 11 3.77 -2.57 14.89
CA VAL A 11 3.48 -3.98 14.57
C VAL A 11 2.77 -4.12 13.22
N TYR A 12 1.93 -3.15 12.82
CA TYR A 12 1.31 -3.14 11.49
C TYR A 12 2.28 -2.84 10.36
N LYS A 13 3.31 -2.00 10.60
CA LYS A 13 4.38 -1.74 9.62
C LYS A 13 5.31 -2.93 9.43
N GLU A 14 5.63 -3.66 10.50
CA GLU A 14 6.48 -4.87 10.41
C GLU A 14 5.75 -6.07 9.80
N LYS A 15 4.42 -6.09 9.89
CA LYS A 15 3.53 -7.09 9.25
C LYS A 15 2.97 -6.60 7.92
N SER A 16 3.56 -5.57 7.30
CA SER A 16 3.18 -5.08 5.98
C SER A 16 3.55 -6.11 4.90
N LEU A 17 2.75 -7.16 4.81
CA LEU A 17 2.84 -8.27 3.86
C LEU A 17 2.72 -7.84 2.39
N VAL A 18 2.46 -6.56 2.12
CA VAL A 18 2.24 -6.02 0.77
C VAL A 18 3.49 -5.32 0.19
N LEU A 19 4.52 -5.02 0.98
CA LEU A 19 5.76 -4.46 0.42
C LEU A 19 6.50 -5.54 -0.38
N ASN A 20 7.03 -5.16 -1.56
CA ASN A 20 7.55 -6.08 -2.59
C ASN A 20 6.51 -7.04 -3.17
N LYS A 21 5.21 -6.75 -3.02
CA LYS A 21 4.16 -7.48 -3.72
C LYS A 21 3.73 -6.72 -4.96
N GLN A 22 3.38 -7.46 -5.99
CA GLN A 22 2.67 -6.89 -7.12
C GLN A 22 1.23 -6.63 -6.67
N VAL A 23 0.82 -5.37 -6.81
CA VAL A 23 -0.51 -4.93 -6.43
C VAL A 23 -1.21 -4.40 -7.67
N THR A 24 -2.48 -4.77 -7.79
CA THR A 24 -3.36 -4.29 -8.84
C THR A 24 -4.43 -3.42 -8.23
N PHE A 25 -4.57 -2.21 -8.76
CA PHE A 25 -5.52 -1.21 -8.30
C PHE A 25 -6.27 -0.61 -9.49
N SER A 26 -7.53 -0.24 -9.27
CA SER A 26 -8.32 0.51 -10.23
C SER A 26 -8.39 1.98 -9.84
N GLU A 27 -8.09 2.86 -10.79
CA GLU A 27 -8.16 4.31 -10.63
C GLU A 27 -8.87 4.89 -11.86
N ASN A 28 -9.97 5.62 -11.66
CA ASN A 28 -10.80 6.18 -12.75
C ASN A 28 -11.22 5.14 -13.81
N ASP A 29 -11.72 3.98 -13.38
CA ASP A 29 -12.10 2.85 -14.28
C ASP A 29 -10.93 2.22 -15.07
N ILE A 30 -9.70 2.66 -14.81
CA ILE A 30 -8.49 2.10 -15.43
C ILE A 30 -7.78 1.23 -14.40
N GLU A 31 -7.50 -0.02 -14.77
CA GLU A 31 -6.73 -0.93 -13.95
C GLU A 31 -5.23 -0.70 -14.16
N PHE A 32 -4.51 -0.57 -13.06
CA PHE A 32 -3.07 -0.40 -13.01
C PHE A 32 -2.46 -1.48 -12.14
N SER A 33 -1.30 -1.97 -12.56
CA SER A 33 -0.52 -2.95 -11.84
C SER A 33 0.88 -2.42 -11.61
N GLY A 34 1.42 -2.64 -10.42
CA GLY A 34 2.79 -2.28 -10.12
C GLY A 34 3.30 -2.90 -8.83
N LEU A 35 4.57 -2.65 -8.53
CA LEU A 35 5.23 -3.16 -7.33
C LEU A 35 5.02 -2.19 -6.17
N ALA A 36 4.42 -2.65 -5.09
CA ALA A 36 4.38 -1.88 -3.85
C ALA A 36 5.79 -1.76 -3.25
N ILE A 37 6.35 -0.55 -3.30
CA ILE A 37 7.73 -0.28 -2.86
C ILE A 37 7.80 0.37 -1.48
N ASP A 38 6.77 1.11 -1.06
CA ASP A 38 6.76 1.77 0.25
C ASP A 38 5.33 1.97 0.80
N ILE A 39 5.20 2.15 2.12
CA ILE A 39 3.95 2.56 2.75
C ILE A 39 4.24 3.71 3.70
N THR A 40 3.61 4.85 3.40
CA THR A 40 3.75 6.06 4.21
C THR A 40 3.17 5.88 5.61
N ASN A 41 3.59 6.72 6.56
CA ASN A 41 3.04 6.74 7.93
C ASN A 41 1.53 7.01 8.00
N GLN A 42 0.93 7.52 6.91
CA GLN A 42 -0.50 7.78 6.81
C GLN A 42 -1.29 6.58 6.27
N GLY A 43 -0.61 5.47 5.94
CA GLY A 43 -1.24 4.30 5.34
C GLY A 43 -1.41 4.38 3.83
N HIS A 44 -0.81 5.37 3.16
CA HIS A 44 -0.78 5.40 1.70
C HIS A 44 0.28 4.44 1.15
N LEU A 45 -0.07 3.70 0.11
CA LEU A 45 0.78 2.70 -0.53
C LEU A 45 1.48 3.31 -1.76
N LEU A 46 2.81 3.32 -1.76
CA LEU A 46 3.61 3.76 -2.90
C LEU A 46 3.86 2.56 -3.83
N VAL A 47 3.39 2.68 -5.06
CA VAL A 47 3.48 1.63 -6.08
C VAL A 47 4.31 2.14 -7.24
N LYS A 48 5.33 1.37 -7.62
CA LYS A 48 6.13 1.62 -8.81
C LYS A 48 5.56 0.81 -9.97
N LEU A 49 5.06 1.52 -10.97
CA LEU A 49 4.59 0.93 -12.21
C LEU A 49 5.78 0.47 -13.07
N ASP A 50 5.55 -0.48 -13.97
CA ASP A 50 6.57 -0.99 -14.91
C ASP A 50 7.17 0.10 -15.82
N ASN A 51 6.43 1.18 -16.06
CA ASN A 51 6.93 2.33 -16.81
C ASN A 51 7.91 3.22 -16.01
N GLY A 52 8.21 2.86 -14.76
CA GLY A 52 9.09 3.61 -13.87
C GLY A 52 8.41 4.75 -13.11
N GLN A 53 7.12 5.01 -13.35
CA GLN A 53 6.35 6.00 -12.59
C GLN A 53 5.96 5.46 -11.22
N GLU A 54 5.90 6.36 -10.24
CA GLU A 54 5.51 6.06 -8.87
C GLU A 54 4.13 6.65 -8.60
N LYS A 55 3.22 5.80 -8.13
CA LYS A 55 1.83 6.12 -7.81
C LYS A 55 1.62 5.98 -6.31
N LEU A 56 1.10 7.03 -5.69
CA LEU A 56 0.74 7.02 -4.28
C LEU A 56 -0.75 6.74 -4.12
N LEU A 57 -1.06 5.56 -3.64
CA LEU A 57 -2.40 5.03 -3.48
C LEU A 57 -2.95 5.39 -2.09
N ARG A 58 -4.09 6.07 -2.08
CA ARG A 58 -4.80 6.46 -0.85
C ARG A 58 -6.01 5.56 -0.69
N SER A 59 -6.18 4.89 0.45
CA SER A 59 -7.27 3.94 0.70
C SER A 59 -8.69 4.46 0.47
N GLY A 60 -8.91 5.76 0.27
CA GLY A 60 -10.22 6.35 -0.01
C GLY A 60 -10.62 6.42 -1.49
N GLU A 61 -9.68 6.28 -2.43
CA GLU A 61 -9.91 6.62 -3.86
C GLU A 61 -9.64 5.46 -4.83
N ILE A 62 -9.09 4.35 -4.33
CA ILE A 62 -8.62 3.22 -5.15
C ILE A 62 -9.07 1.89 -4.53
N SER A 63 -9.55 0.99 -5.39
CA SER A 63 -9.91 -0.38 -4.99
C SER A 63 -8.72 -1.30 -5.25
N LEU A 64 -8.18 -1.91 -4.18
CA LEU A 64 -7.15 -2.94 -4.27
C LEU A 64 -7.82 -4.29 -4.54
N SER A 65 -7.54 -4.88 -5.70
CA SER A 65 -8.23 -6.08 -6.17
C SER A 65 -7.54 -7.37 -5.73
N SER A 66 -6.21 -7.38 -5.63
CA SER A 66 -5.44 -8.57 -5.23
C SER A 66 -4.00 -8.23 -4.85
N TRP A 67 -3.41 -9.05 -3.97
CA TRP A 67 -1.98 -9.09 -3.67
C TRP A 67 -1.56 -10.57 -3.64
N GLU A 68 -0.62 -10.98 -4.51
CA GLU A 68 -0.13 -12.38 -4.59
C GLU A 68 1.28 -12.55 -4.03
#